data_AF-A0A9E2YW85-F1
#
_entry.id   AF-A0A9E2YW85-F1
#
_cell.length_a   1.000
_cell.length_b   1.000
_cell.length_c   1.000
_cell.angle_alpha   90.00
_cell.angle_beta   90.00
_cell.angle_gamma   90.00
#
_symmetry.space_group_name_H-M   'P 1'
#
loop_
_entity.id
_entity.type
_entity.pdbx_description
1 polymer ?
#
loop_
_entity_poly.entity_id
_entity_poly.type
_entity_poly.pdbx_seq_one_letter_code
_entity_poly.pdbx_strand_id
1 'polypeptide(L)'
;MTPDQIAPVVHEAIRALQAVLGQEPAPPWNDATWQRDSTMQAVEAALANPDPAHQHERWMQERLAAGWTYGPVREDHAKKNPLLIPFEELPPFEKAKDALIVAISQTLKDIPA
;
A
#
# COMPACT_ATOMS: atom_id res chain seq x y z
N MET A 1 13.18 7.32 -12.17
CA MET A 1 12.09 6.65 -12.89
C MET A 1 10.79 7.40 -12.61
N THR A 2 9.80 7.33 -13.50
CA THR A 2 8.47 7.91 -13.27
C THR A 2 7.63 7.04 -12.32
N PRO A 3 6.57 7.58 -11.66
CA PRO A 3 5.66 6.77 -10.85
C PRO A 3 5.12 5.54 -11.59
N ASP A 4 4.78 5.67 -12.88
CA ASP A 4 4.28 4.58 -13.74
C ASP A 4 5.29 3.44 -13.89
N GLN A 5 6.59 3.75 -13.86
CA GLN A 5 7.67 2.75 -13.94
C GLN A 5 7.96 2.11 -12.58
N ILE A 6 7.73 2.84 -11.48
CA ILE A 6 8.02 2.39 -10.11
C ILE A 6 6.88 1.51 -9.57
N ALA A 7 5.62 1.86 -9.84
CA ALA A 7 4.45 1.16 -9.30
C ALA A 7 4.39 -0.35 -9.59
N PRO A 8 4.74 -0.86 -10.79
CA PRO A 8 4.81 -2.30 -11.02
C PRO A 8 5.82 -3.01 -10.10
N VAL A 9 6.96 -2.38 -9.81
CA VAL A 9 8.00 -2.94 -8.93
C VAL A 9 7.50 -3.01 -7.49
N VAL A 10 6.89 -1.91 -7.01
CA VAL A 10 6.27 -1.85 -5.68
C VAL A 10 5.16 -2.90 -5.55
N HIS A 11 4.28 -3.00 -6.55
CA HIS A 11 3.17 -3.97 -6.54
C HIS A 11 3.68 -5.41 -6.45
N GLU A 12 4.65 -5.79 -7.28
CA GLU A 12 5.19 -7.16 -7.25
C GLU A 12 5.93 -7.45 -5.93
N ALA A 13 6.60 -6.46 -5.34
CA ALA A 13 7.24 -6.62 -4.03
C ALA A 13 6.21 -6.83 -2.90
N ILE A 14 5.12 -6.07 -2.90
CA ILE A 14 4.01 -6.27 -1.94
C ILE A 14 3.37 -7.65 -2.17
N ARG A 15 3.13 -8.03 -3.43
CA ARG A 15 2.55 -9.33 -3.78
C ARG A 15 3.43 -10.49 -3.27
N ALA A 16 4.74 -10.38 -3.44
CA ALA A 16 5.70 -11.36 -2.91
C ALA A 16 5.69 -11.38 -1.38
N LEU A 17 5.63 -10.22 -0.72
CA LEU A 17 5.52 -10.11 0.73
C LEU A 17 4.24 -10.80 1.25
N GLN A 18 3.09 -10.56 0.63
CA GLN A 18 1.82 -11.21 0.97
C GLN A 18 1.92 -12.74 0.89
N ALA A 19 2.54 -13.27 -0.18
CA ALA A 19 2.72 -14.71 -0.37
C ALA A 19 3.57 -15.33 0.75
N VAL A 20 4.67 -14.68 1.15
CA VAL A 20 5.53 -15.16 2.25
C VAL A 20 4.79 -15.14 3.59
N LEU A 21 3.89 -14.17 3.79
CA LEU A 21 3.08 -14.04 5.00
C LEU A 21 1.87 -14.98 5.04
N GLY A 22 1.67 -15.82 4.02
CA GLY A 22 0.51 -16.70 3.92
C GLY A 22 -0.82 -15.96 3.71
N GLN A 23 -0.77 -14.69 3.30
CA GLN A 23 -1.94 -13.92 2.88
C GLN A 23 -2.29 -14.28 1.44
N GLU A 24 -3.54 -14.07 1.04
CA GLU A 24 -3.92 -14.13 -0.38
C GLU A 24 -3.21 -12.99 -1.13
N PRO A 25 -2.26 -13.29 -2.04
CA PRO A 25 -1.54 -12.25 -2.74
C PRO A 25 -2.45 -11.55 -3.74
N ALA A 26 -2.18 -10.27 -3.99
CA ALA A 26 -2.78 -9.56 -5.10
C ALA A 26 -2.54 -10.31 -6.43
N PRO A 27 -3.40 -10.14 -7.46
CA PRO A 27 -3.08 -10.61 -8.80
C PRO A 27 -1.76 -10.00 -9.31
N PRO A 28 -1.05 -10.64 -10.26
CA PRO A 28 0.10 -10.04 -10.94
C PRO A 28 -0.23 -8.66 -11.50
N TRP A 29 0.75 -7.77 -11.63
CA TRP A 29 0.53 -6.39 -12.07
C TRP A 29 -0.32 -6.28 -13.35
N ASN A 30 -0.11 -7.18 -14.31
CA ASN A 30 -0.84 -7.15 -15.59
C ASN A 30 -2.33 -7.51 -15.47
N ASP A 31 -2.69 -8.26 -14.43
CA ASP A 31 -4.06 -8.69 -14.13
C ASP A 31 -4.69 -7.84 -13.00
N ALA A 32 -3.91 -6.94 -12.40
CA ALA A 32 -4.36 -6.04 -11.36
C ALA A 32 -5.34 -5.01 -11.92
N THR A 33 -6.39 -4.74 -11.15
CA THR A 33 -7.43 -3.76 -11.49
C THR A 33 -7.27 -2.54 -10.61
N TRP A 34 -8.10 -2.40 -9.58
CA TRP A 34 -8.05 -1.29 -8.62
C TRP A 34 -6.73 -1.22 -7.85
N GLN A 35 -5.98 -2.33 -7.75
CA GLN A 35 -4.67 -2.35 -7.08
C GLN A 35 -3.63 -1.51 -7.83
N ARG A 36 -3.76 -1.35 -9.16
CA ARG A 36 -2.86 -0.47 -9.93
C ARG A 36 -2.99 0.97 -9.45
N ASP A 37 -4.20 1.50 -9.46
CA ASP A 37 -4.49 2.87 -9.03
C ASP A 37 -4.10 3.09 -7.56
N SER A 38 -4.36 2.11 -6.70
CA SER A 38 -3.96 2.17 -5.29
C SER A 38 -2.43 2.18 -5.11
N THR A 39 -1.69 1.44 -5.94
CA THR A 39 -0.23 1.40 -5.88
C THR A 39 0.38 2.66 -6.47
N MET A 40 -0.19 3.20 -7.55
CA MET A 40 0.22 4.50 -8.11
C MET A 40 0.12 5.61 -7.07
N GLN A 41 -1.03 5.74 -6.40
CA GLN A 41 -1.22 6.72 -5.32
C GLN A 41 -0.24 6.51 -4.16
N ALA A 42 0.05 5.26 -3.82
CA ALA A 42 1.03 4.92 -2.79
C ALA A 42 2.46 5.34 -3.18
N VAL A 43 2.86 5.13 -4.44
CA VAL A 43 4.16 5.56 -4.95
C VAL A 43 4.26 7.08 -4.97
N GLU A 44 3.25 7.78 -5.49
CA GLU A 44 3.24 9.24 -5.52
C GLU A 44 3.36 9.84 -4.11
N ALA A 45 2.59 9.31 -3.17
CA ALA A 45 2.65 9.71 -1.77
C ALA A 45 4.03 9.45 -1.17
N ALA A 46 4.61 8.26 -1.40
CA ALA A 46 5.93 7.92 -0.91
C ALA A 46 7.05 8.77 -1.53
N LEU A 47 6.89 9.22 -2.77
CA LEU A 47 7.83 10.14 -3.44
C LEU A 47 7.76 11.55 -2.83
N ALA A 48 6.55 12.01 -2.49
CA ALA A 48 6.31 13.33 -1.89
C ALA A 48 6.68 13.39 -0.40
N ASN A 49 6.37 12.34 0.36
CA ASN A 49 6.64 12.24 1.79
C ASN A 49 7.10 10.81 2.14
N PRO A 50 8.42 10.58 2.32
CA PRO A 50 8.99 9.26 2.53
C PRO A 50 8.88 8.78 3.99
N ASP A 51 7.71 8.93 4.60
CA ASP A 51 7.41 8.44 5.94
C ASP A 51 6.38 7.29 5.86
N PRO A 52 6.72 6.07 6.33
CA PRO A 52 5.79 4.95 6.38
C PRO A 52 4.51 5.25 7.19
N ALA A 53 4.60 6.05 8.25
CA ALA A 53 3.42 6.43 9.03
C ALA A 53 2.48 7.31 8.20
N HIS A 54 3.04 8.29 7.48
CA HIS A 54 2.28 9.12 6.55
C HIS A 54 1.63 8.30 5.43
N GLN A 55 2.35 7.30 4.90
CA GLN A 55 1.83 6.40 3.87
C GLN A 55 0.57 5.66 4.34
N HIS A 56 0.57 5.17 5.58
CA HIS A 56 -0.59 4.54 6.20
C HIS A 56 -1.72 5.54 6.48
N GLU A 57 -1.40 6.69 7.08
CA GLU A 57 -2.38 7.73 7.41
C GLU A 57 -3.15 8.18 6.17
N ARG A 58 -2.46 8.44 5.06
CA ARG A 58 -3.10 8.78 3.78
C ARG A 58 -4.08 7.69 3.33
N TRP A 59 -3.65 6.43 3.32
CA TRP A 59 -4.50 5.30 2.96
C TRP A 59 -5.73 5.22 3.88
N MET A 60 -5.55 5.41 5.18
CA MET A 60 -6.63 5.41 6.16
C MET A 60 -7.64 6.54 5.87
N GLN A 61 -7.17 7.76 5.63
CA GLN A 61 -8.04 8.91 5.32
C GLN A 61 -8.85 8.70 4.04
N GLU A 62 -8.24 8.13 2.99
CA GLU A 62 -8.95 7.79 1.75
C GLU A 62 -10.07 6.76 1.99
N ARG A 63 -9.80 5.74 2.80
CA ARG A 63 -10.80 4.73 3.16
C ARG A 63 -11.93 5.33 4.00
N LEU A 64 -11.61 6.15 4.99
CA LEU A 64 -12.60 6.87 5.80
C LEU A 64 -13.48 7.77 4.92
N ALA A 65 -12.89 8.54 4.00
CA ALA A 65 -13.61 9.39 3.05
C ALA A 65 -14.51 8.58 2.09
N ALA A 66 -14.10 7.37 1.72
CA ALA A 66 -14.91 6.42 0.94
C ALA A 66 -15.99 5.69 1.77
N GLY A 67 -16.16 6.06 3.05
CA GLY A 67 -17.17 5.53 3.96
C GLY A 67 -16.79 4.19 4.60
N TRP A 68 -15.50 3.85 4.63
CA TRP A 68 -15.03 2.71 5.40
C TRP A 68 -14.94 3.05 6.89
N THR A 69 -15.12 2.04 7.73
CA THR A 69 -15.04 2.16 9.19
C THR A 69 -14.23 1.01 9.77
N TYR A 70 -13.72 1.20 10.99
CA TYR A 70 -13.05 0.12 11.70
C TYR A 70 -14.00 -1.07 11.93
N GLY A 71 -13.47 -2.29 11.78
CA GLY A 71 -14.11 -3.51 12.23
C GLY A 71 -13.07 -4.60 12.48
N PRO A 72 -13.33 -5.56 13.38
CA PRO A 72 -12.33 -6.56 13.80
C PRO A 72 -11.90 -7.50 12.67
N VAL A 73 -12.70 -7.58 11.61
CA VAL A 73 -12.44 -8.36 10.40
C VAL A 73 -12.77 -7.51 9.18
N ARG A 74 -12.15 -7.82 8.05
CA ARG A 74 -12.43 -7.14 6.78
C ARG A 74 -13.79 -7.59 6.25
N GLU A 75 -14.68 -6.63 6.01
CA GLU A 75 -16.03 -6.86 5.46
C GLU A 75 -16.31 -5.85 4.35
N ASP A 76 -16.01 -6.21 3.10
CA ASP A 76 -16.09 -5.27 1.98
C ASP A 76 -17.51 -4.75 1.72
N HIS A 77 -18.53 -5.60 1.93
CA HIS A 77 -19.94 -5.22 1.77
C HIS A 77 -20.41 -4.19 2.82
N ALA A 78 -19.88 -4.27 4.04
CA ALA A 78 -20.18 -3.34 5.14
C ALA A 78 -19.13 -2.21 5.24
N LYS A 79 -18.16 -2.19 4.31
CA LYS A 79 -17.00 -1.30 4.31
C LYS A 79 -16.28 -1.27 5.66
N LYS A 80 -15.95 -2.44 6.22
CA LYS A 80 -15.14 -2.53 7.43
C LYS A 80 -13.75 -3.04 7.16
N ASN A 81 -12.75 -2.47 7.84
CA ASN A 81 -11.37 -2.91 7.73
C ASN A 81 -10.65 -2.81 9.09
N PRO A 82 -9.96 -3.88 9.55
CA PRO A 82 -9.26 -3.90 10.83
C PRO A 82 -8.04 -2.98 10.90
N LEU A 83 -7.54 -2.54 9.75
CA LEU A 83 -6.34 -1.70 9.65
C LEU A 83 -6.65 -0.20 9.76
N LEU A 84 -7.92 0.19 9.94
CA LEU A 84 -8.31 1.59 10.20
C LEU A 84 -8.06 1.95 11.67
N ILE A 85 -6.80 1.86 12.06
CA ILE A 85 -6.23 2.13 13.39
C ILE A 85 -4.93 2.94 13.24
N PRO A 86 -4.44 3.60 14.31
CA PRO A 86 -3.17 4.34 14.27
C PRO A 86 -1.99 3.47 13.79
N PHE A 87 -1.01 4.09 13.13
CA PHE A 87 0.15 3.38 12.58
C PHE A 87 0.88 2.58 13.65
N GLU A 88 1.00 3.11 14.86
CA GLU A 88 1.67 2.49 16.01
C GLU A 88 1.01 1.18 16.44
N GLU A 89 -0.29 1.04 16.21
CA GLU A 89 -1.09 -0.13 16.58
C GLU A 89 -1.14 -1.18 15.46
N LEU A 90 -0.61 -0.87 14.27
CA LEU A 90 -0.60 -1.81 13.17
C LEU A 90 0.19 -3.09 13.48
N PRO A 91 -0.26 -4.24 12.93
CA PRO A 91 0.54 -5.44 12.89
C PRO A 91 1.92 -5.15 12.26
N PRO A 92 3.01 -5.80 12.74
CA PRO A 92 4.36 -5.56 12.24
C PRO A 92 4.50 -5.69 10.72
N PHE A 93 3.74 -6.59 10.09
CA PHE A 93 3.80 -6.80 8.65
C PHE A 93 3.15 -5.68 7.84
N GLU A 94 2.11 -5.01 8.37
CA GLU A 94 1.50 -3.85 7.71
C GLU A 94 2.45 -2.66 7.74
N LYS A 95 3.12 -2.41 8.89
CA LYS A 95 4.20 -1.43 8.99
C LYS A 95 5.34 -1.72 8.00
N ALA A 96 5.72 -3.00 7.87
CA ALA A 96 6.75 -3.42 6.93
C ALA A 96 6.34 -3.20 5.46
N LYS A 97 5.07 -3.40 5.13
CA LYS A 97 4.52 -3.11 3.80
C LYS A 97 4.62 -1.61 3.46
N ASP A 98 4.23 -0.73 4.39
CA ASP A 98 4.35 0.73 4.17
C ASP A 98 5.83 1.17 4.05
N ALA A 99 6.71 0.61 4.87
CA ALA A 99 8.14 0.84 4.77
C ALA A 99 8.73 0.33 3.43
N LEU A 100 8.26 -0.81 2.94
CA LEU A 100 8.69 -1.39 1.66
C LEU A 100 8.29 -0.49 0.48
N ILE A 101 7.06 0.05 0.49
CA ILE A 101 6.60 1.02 -0.51
C ILE A 101 7.54 2.22 -0.57
N VAL A 102 7.83 2.81 0.60
CA VAL A 102 8.72 3.98 0.70
C VAL A 102 10.13 3.64 0.23
N ALA A 103 10.70 2.53 0.70
CA ALA A 103 12.06 2.14 0.38
C ALA A 103 12.27 1.94 -1.13
N ILE A 104 11.37 1.19 -1.79
CA ILE A 104 11.44 0.94 -3.23
C ILE A 104 11.26 2.26 -3.99
N SER A 105 10.23 3.04 -3.65
CA SER A 105 9.92 4.29 -4.36
C SER A 105 11.08 5.28 -4.29
N GLN A 106 11.66 5.46 -3.11
CA GLN A 106 12.79 6.36 -2.90
C GLN A 106 14.09 5.86 -3.55
N THR A 107 14.29 4.55 -3.61
CA THR A 107 15.48 3.97 -4.27
C THR A 107 15.43 4.16 -5.79
N LEU A 108 14.25 4.06 -6.39
CA LEU A 108 14.10 4.07 -7.86
C LEU A 108 13.88 5.48 -8.46
N LYS A 109 13.57 6.50 -7.63
CA LYS A 109 13.21 7.84 -8.10
C LYS A 109 14.28 8.48 -8.99
N ASP A 110 15.56 8.28 -8.66
CA ASP A 110 16.69 8.93 -9.34
C ASP A 110 17.30 8.08 -10.47
N ILE A 111 16.80 6.86 -10.69
CA ILE A 111 17.30 6.01 -11.78
C ILE A 111 16.78 6.55 -13.13
N PRO A 112 17.65 6.87 -14.10
CA PRO A 112 17.21 7.30 -15.41
C PRO A 112 16.43 6.18 -16.13
N ALA A 113 15.43 6.58 -16.93
CA ALA A 113 14.61 5.68 -17.73
C ALA A 113 15.39 5.13 -18.94
#